data_AF-A0A7V9N6F5-F1
#
_entry.id   AF-A0A7V9N6F5-F1
#
_cell.length_a   1.000
_cell.length_b   1.000
_cell.length_c   1.000
_cell.angle_alpha   90.00
_cell.angle_beta   90.00
_cell.angle_gamma   90.00
#
_symmetry.space_group_name_H-M   'P 1'
#
loop_
_entity.id
_entity.type
_entity.pdbx_description
1 polymer ?
#
loop_
_entity_poly.entity_id
_entity_poly.type
_entity_poly.pdbx_seq_one_letter_code
_entity_poly.pdbx_strand_id
1 'polypeptide(L)'
;MDRYLGRQVGRRSLIRGVAVGAGAVGLSFSGAGRPASPVWAQDSTPAAGGFDAAACYQPFAGAEPVQYEKLADPPYNIALSNSYIGNVWRTQMIKMAKAYAESPDVAPLISEFQV
;
A
#
# COMPACT_ATOMS: atom_id res chain seq x y z
N MET A 1 -21.50 -59.64 0.76
CA MET A 1 -22.07 -58.53 1.54
C MET A 1 -21.81 -57.25 0.76
N ASP A 2 -22.74 -56.82 -0.10
CA ASP A 2 -22.67 -55.55 -0.81
C ASP A 2 -23.49 -54.50 -0.05
N ARG A 3 -22.83 -53.46 0.47
CA ARG A 3 -23.49 -52.29 1.03
C ARG A 3 -22.81 -51.01 0.55
N TYR A 4 -23.48 -50.35 -0.39
CA TYR A 4 -23.73 -48.91 -0.43
C TYR A 4 -22.52 -47.97 -0.23
N LEU A 5 -21.76 -47.71 -1.30
CA LEU A 5 -21.01 -46.46 -1.46
C LEU A 5 -21.92 -45.36 -2.03
N GLY A 6 -22.81 -44.83 -1.18
CA GLY A 6 -23.56 -43.61 -1.48
C GLY A 6 -22.65 -42.40 -1.37
N ARG A 7 -22.05 -41.97 -2.49
CA ARG A 7 -21.27 -40.72 -2.57
C ARG A 7 -22.23 -39.53 -2.47
N GLN A 8 -22.40 -38.99 -1.27
CA GLN A 8 -23.14 -37.73 -1.06
C GLN A 8 -22.45 -36.59 -1.82
N VAL A 9 -23.02 -36.19 -2.96
CA VAL A 9 -22.66 -34.95 -3.64
C VAL A 9 -23.19 -33.79 -2.78
N GLY A 10 -22.32 -33.25 -1.93
CA GLY A 10 -22.67 -32.13 -1.06
C GLY A 10 -22.98 -30.86 -1.87
N ARG A 11 -23.94 -30.07 -1.39
CA ARG A 11 -24.39 -28.79 -1.99
C ARG A 11 -23.23 -27.84 -2.34
N ARG A 12 -22.10 -27.93 -1.63
CA ARG A 12 -20.87 -27.17 -1.86
C ARG A 12 -20.09 -27.63 -3.11
N SER A 13 -20.19 -28.90 -3.49
CA SER A 13 -19.55 -29.45 -4.70
C SER A 13 -20.27 -29.00 -5.97
N LEU A 14 -21.61 -28.83 -5.91
CA LEU A 14 -22.39 -28.27 -7.02
C LEU A 14 -22.06 -26.79 -7.25
N ILE A 15 -21.87 -26.00 -6.19
CA ILE A 15 -21.51 -24.57 -6.30
C ILE A 15 -20.12 -24.39 -6.92
N ARG A 16 -19.14 -25.26 -6.60
CA ARG A 16 -17.81 -25.22 -7.22
C ARG A 16 -17.81 -25.67 -8.69
N GLY A 17 -18.69 -26.59 -9.08
CA GLY A 17 -18.81 -27.03 -10.48
C GLY A 17 -19.35 -25.94 -11.42
N VAL A 18 -20.27 -25.09 -10.94
CA VAL A 18 -20.86 -24.01 -11.74
C VAL A 18 -19.89 -22.84 -11.95
N ALA A 19 -19.01 -22.57 -10.98
CA ALA A 19 -18.04 -21.48 -11.07
C ALA A 19 -16.95 -21.70 -12.14
N VAL A 20 -16.67 -22.95 -12.52
CA VAL A 20 -15.63 -23.27 -13.53
C VAL A 20 -16.23 -23.40 -14.95
N GLY A 21 -17.52 -23.73 -15.07
CA GLY A 21 -18.17 -23.95 -16.38
C GLY A 21 -18.83 -22.71 -17.02
N ALA A 22 -19.22 -21.70 -16.24
CA ALA A 22 -19.93 -20.52 -16.76
C ALA A 22 -19.04 -19.28 -16.98
N GLY A 23 -17.80 -19.29 -16.48
CA GLY A 23 -16.92 -18.11 -16.53
C GLY A 23 -16.14 -17.92 -17.83
N ALA A 24 -15.95 -18.98 -18.63
CA ALA A 24 -15.04 -18.92 -19.78
C ALA A 24 -15.69 -18.48 -21.11
N VAL A 25 -17.03 -18.38 -21.17
CA VAL A 25 -17.75 -18.00 -22.41
C VAL A 25 -18.38 -16.59 -22.32
N GLY A 26 -18.43 -15.99 -21.13
CA GLY A 26 -19.03 -14.66 -20.92
C GLY A 26 -18.07 -13.47 -20.94
N LEU A 27 -16.74 -13.70 -20.96
CA LEU A 27 -15.74 -12.64 -20.84
C LEU A 27 -15.10 -12.22 -22.17
N SER A 28 -15.45 -12.83 -23.30
CA SER A 28 -14.89 -12.50 -24.61
C SER A 28 -15.74 -11.53 -25.45
N PHE A 29 -16.91 -11.08 -24.98
CA PHE A 29 -17.77 -10.13 -25.73
C PHE A 29 -18.21 -8.87 -24.98
N SER A 30 -17.70 -8.60 -23.78
CA SER A 30 -17.92 -7.33 -23.07
C SER A 30 -16.70 -6.39 -23.06
N GLY A 31 -15.62 -6.78 -23.77
CA GLY A 31 -14.37 -6.01 -23.88
C GLY A 31 -14.37 -4.86 -24.88
N ALA A 32 -15.49 -4.57 -25.56
CA ALA A 32 -15.62 -3.45 -26.47
C ALA A 32 -16.77 -2.54 -26.02
N GLY A 33 -16.49 -1.55 -25.18
CA GLY A 33 -17.52 -0.53 -24.89
C GLY A 33 -17.41 0.27 -23.60
N ARG A 34 -16.48 -0.04 -22.69
CA ARG A 34 -16.13 0.92 -21.64
C ARG A 34 -14.93 1.72 -22.12
N PRO A 35 -15.08 2.96 -22.60
CA PRO A 35 -13.92 3.83 -22.66
C PRO A 35 -13.36 3.83 -21.23
N ALA A 36 -12.10 3.42 -21.09
CA ALA A 36 -11.37 3.68 -19.87
C ALA A 36 -11.34 5.19 -19.74
N SER A 37 -12.29 5.76 -18.97
CA SER A 37 -12.21 7.15 -18.58
C SER A 37 -10.85 7.29 -17.93
N PRO A 38 -9.94 8.07 -18.50
CA PRO A 38 -8.67 8.27 -17.85
C PRO A 38 -9.00 8.94 -16.52
N VAL A 39 -8.73 8.26 -15.41
CA VAL A 39 -8.80 8.86 -14.07
C VAL A 39 -7.60 9.80 -14.02
N TRP A 40 -7.84 11.07 -14.30
CA TRP A 40 -6.83 12.10 -14.12
C TRP A 40 -6.81 12.39 -12.62
N ALA A 41 -5.61 12.41 -12.03
CA ALA A 41 -5.46 12.95 -10.69
C ALA A 41 -6.08 14.35 -10.70
N GLN A 42 -6.94 14.65 -9.73
CA GLN A 42 -7.52 15.97 -9.63
C GLN A 42 -6.39 16.96 -9.33
N ASP A 43 -6.01 17.73 -10.34
CA ASP A 43 -5.09 18.85 -10.16
C ASP A 43 -5.65 19.78 -9.08
N SER A 44 -4.76 20.33 -8.25
CA SER A 44 -5.13 21.28 -7.22
C SER A 44 -5.94 22.43 -7.87
N THR A 45 -7.08 22.79 -7.27
CA THR A 45 -7.86 23.97 -7.68
C THR A 45 -7.86 24.97 -6.52
N PRO A 46 -7.36 26.21 -6.70
CA PRO A 46 -6.88 26.80 -7.96
C PRO A 46 -5.63 26.07 -8.49
N ALA A 47 -5.45 26.15 -9.81
CA ALA A 47 -4.32 25.54 -10.53
C ALA A 47 -3.01 25.83 -9.77
N ALA A 48 -2.09 24.85 -9.72
CA ALA A 48 -0.78 24.97 -9.09
C ALA A 48 0.05 26.08 -9.77
N GLY A 49 -0.27 27.33 -9.48
CA GLY A 49 0.36 28.52 -10.01
C GLY A 49 0.72 29.40 -8.83
N GLY A 50 1.98 29.29 -8.40
CA GLY A 50 2.56 30.14 -7.36
C GLY A 50 3.06 29.41 -6.11
N PHE A 51 3.04 28.08 -6.05
CA PHE A 51 3.74 27.38 -4.97
C PHE A 51 5.25 27.50 -5.17
N ASP A 52 5.86 28.42 -4.44
CA ASP A 52 7.30 28.48 -4.28
C ASP A 52 7.68 27.74 -2.99
N ALA A 53 8.17 26.51 -3.16
CA ALA A 53 8.65 25.69 -2.06
C ALA A 53 9.71 26.42 -1.23
N ALA A 54 10.57 27.22 -1.87
CA ALA A 54 11.58 27.99 -1.17
C ALA A 54 10.91 29.05 -0.28
N ALA A 55 9.96 29.82 -0.78
CA ALA A 55 9.24 30.81 0.02
C ALA A 55 8.39 30.18 1.15
N CYS A 56 7.79 29.01 0.93
CA CYS A 56 6.92 28.36 1.90
C CYS A 56 7.66 27.58 3.00
N TYR A 57 8.81 26.97 2.69
CA TYR A 57 9.61 26.18 3.63
C TYR A 57 10.73 27.00 4.27
N GLN A 58 10.46 28.26 4.61
CA GLN A 58 11.41 29.11 5.32
C GLN A 58 11.38 28.84 6.84
N PRO A 59 12.54 28.84 7.51
CA PRO A 59 12.59 28.86 8.96
C PRO A 59 11.97 30.15 9.51
N PHE A 60 11.52 30.10 10.77
CA PHE A 60 11.22 31.33 11.49
C PHE A 60 12.50 32.14 11.75
N ALA A 61 12.36 33.45 11.96
CA ALA A 61 13.51 34.32 12.17
C ALA A 61 14.34 33.88 13.40
N GLY A 62 15.64 33.67 13.21
CA GLY A 62 16.57 33.20 14.25
C GLY A 62 16.59 31.69 14.46
N ALA A 63 15.95 30.90 13.58
CA ALA A 63 16.14 29.45 13.63
C ALA A 63 17.53 29.08 13.10
N GLU A 64 18.25 28.28 13.88
CA GLU A 64 19.53 27.71 13.49
C GLU A 64 19.37 26.21 13.25
N PRO A 65 20.03 25.65 12.22
CA PRO A 65 20.01 24.21 12.00
C PRO A 65 20.73 23.51 13.16
N VAL A 66 20.01 22.63 13.85
CA VAL A 66 20.60 21.77 14.87
C VAL A 66 20.97 20.45 14.23
N GLN A 67 22.26 20.14 14.21
CA GLN A 67 22.76 18.85 13.77
C GLN A 67 23.51 18.18 14.92
N TYR A 68 23.23 16.90 15.13
CA TYR A 68 23.94 16.09 16.10
C TYR A 68 25.05 15.31 15.41
N GLU A 69 26.15 15.10 16.12
CA GLU A 69 27.19 14.18 15.71
C GLU A 69 26.64 12.76 15.70
N LYS A 70 27.09 11.97 14.73
CA LYS A 70 26.70 10.58 14.63
C LYS A 70 27.28 9.81 15.81
N LEU A 71 26.42 9.12 16.56
CA LEU A 71 26.82 8.33 17.71
C LEU A 71 27.42 6.96 17.34
N ALA A 72 27.00 6.36 16.23
CA ALA A 72 27.46 5.04 15.78
C ALA A 72 27.33 4.86 14.27
N ASP A 73 28.13 3.96 13.68
CA ASP A 73 27.95 3.48 12.31
C ASP A 73 26.73 2.53 12.20
N PRO A 74 26.11 2.41 11.01
CA PRO A 74 25.05 1.42 10.78
C PRO A 74 25.55 -0.01 11.04
N PRO A 75 24.64 -0.96 11.33
CA PRO A 75 23.19 -0.85 11.26
C PRO A 75 22.52 -0.24 12.51
N TYR A 76 21.42 0.50 12.31
CA TYR A 76 20.70 1.24 13.37
C TYR A 76 19.42 0.55 13.84
N ASN A 77 19.09 0.73 15.12
CA ASN A 77 17.76 0.44 15.65
C ASN A 77 16.86 1.66 15.48
N ILE A 78 15.76 1.51 14.73
CA ILE A 78 14.85 2.60 14.36
C ILE A 78 13.44 2.29 14.87
N ALA A 79 12.84 3.24 15.60
CA ALA A 79 11.46 3.18 16.05
C ALA A 79 10.63 4.31 15.42
N LEU A 80 9.55 3.96 14.73
CA LEU A 80 8.63 4.89 14.10
C LEU A 80 7.35 5.03 14.94
N SER A 81 7.23 6.12 15.70
CA SER A 81 5.98 6.43 16.40
C SER A 81 5.02 7.20 15.48
N ASN A 82 3.83 6.63 15.22
CA ASN A 82 2.80 7.29 14.42
C ASN A 82 1.42 7.27 15.11
N SER A 83 1.32 7.91 16.27
CA SER A 83 0.04 8.24 16.94
C SER A 83 -0.99 7.09 16.98
N TYR A 84 -2.28 7.39 17.16
CA TYR A 84 -3.35 6.38 17.17
C TYR A 84 -3.61 5.77 15.78
N ILE A 85 -3.63 4.42 15.72
CA ILE A 85 -4.00 3.61 14.54
C ILE A 85 -5.53 3.52 14.45
N GLY A 86 -6.17 4.62 14.08
CA GLY A 86 -7.61 4.67 13.75
C GLY A 86 -7.91 5.37 12.44
N ASN A 87 -6.88 5.91 11.77
CA ASN A 87 -7.01 6.57 10.50
C ASN A 87 -6.29 5.77 9.40
N VAL A 88 -6.99 5.53 8.29
CA VAL A 88 -6.49 4.75 7.15
C VAL A 88 -5.18 5.33 6.60
N TRP A 89 -5.04 6.65 6.54
CA TRP A 89 -3.80 7.25 6.02
C TRP A 89 -2.59 6.96 6.91
N ARG A 90 -2.77 6.85 8.25
CA ARG A 90 -1.67 6.48 9.16
C ARG A 90 -1.23 5.04 8.96
N THR A 91 -2.18 4.13 8.78
CA THR A 91 -1.87 2.73 8.44
C THR A 91 -1.14 2.62 7.10
N GLN A 92 -1.51 3.43 6.11
CA GLN A 92 -0.79 3.49 4.83
C GLN A 92 0.65 4.01 5.02
N MET A 93 0.84 5.07 5.82
CA MET A 93 2.18 5.58 6.13
C MET A 93 3.08 4.54 6.79
N ILE A 94 2.55 3.79 7.76
CA ILE A 94 3.30 2.70 8.41
C ILE A 94 3.71 1.63 7.40
N LYS A 95 2.80 1.26 6.48
CA LYS A 95 3.11 0.27 5.43
C LYS A 95 4.19 0.76 4.47
N MET A 96 4.12 2.02 4.06
CA MET A 96 5.12 2.64 3.20
C MET A 96 6.49 2.68 3.89
N ALA A 97 6.53 3.04 5.18
CA ALA A 97 7.77 3.05 5.95
C ALA A 97 8.40 1.66 6.08
N LYS A 98 7.58 0.63 6.34
CA LYS A 98 8.05 -0.77 6.35
C LYS A 98 8.61 -1.20 5.00
N ALA A 99 7.91 -0.91 3.91
CA ALA A 99 8.37 -1.24 2.56
C ALA A 99 9.68 -0.52 2.20
N TYR A 100 9.85 0.73 2.65
CA TYR A 100 11.09 1.48 2.46
C TYR A 100 12.25 0.91 3.30
N ALA A 101 12.00 0.52 4.55
CA ALA A 101 13.02 -0.11 5.39
C ALA A 101 13.53 -1.44 4.80
N GLU A 102 12.74 -2.11 3.97
CA GLU A 102 13.08 -3.36 3.28
C GLU A 102 13.75 -3.15 1.92
N SER A 103 13.95 -1.90 1.46
CA SER A 103 14.58 -1.64 0.17
C SER A 103 16.06 -2.05 0.17
N PRO A 104 16.65 -2.52 -0.95
CA PRO A 104 17.99 -3.09 -0.98
C PRO A 104 19.11 -2.15 -0.51
N ASP A 105 18.91 -0.85 -0.71
CA ASP A 105 19.81 0.23 -0.33
C ASP A 105 19.67 0.65 1.14
N VAL A 106 18.52 0.40 1.77
CA VAL A 106 18.22 0.82 3.15
C VAL A 106 18.30 -0.33 4.13
N ALA A 107 17.86 -1.53 3.76
CA ALA A 107 17.83 -2.70 4.63
C ALA A 107 19.19 -3.01 5.30
N PRO A 108 20.36 -2.88 4.62
CA PRO A 108 21.67 -3.09 5.28
C PRO A 108 22.00 -2.06 6.36
N LEU A 109 21.30 -0.92 6.38
CA LEU A 109 21.52 0.17 7.33
C LEU A 109 20.69 0.03 8.61
N ILE A 110 19.76 -0.91 8.67
CA ILE A 110 18.79 -1.06 9.76
C ILE A 110 18.95 -2.44 10.40
N SER A 111 19.29 -2.47 11.69
CA SER A 111 19.37 -3.73 12.46
C SER A 111 17.99 -4.16 12.93
N GLU A 112 17.16 -3.19 13.34
CA GLU A 112 15.81 -3.43 13.81
C GLU A 112 14.90 -2.25 13.45
N PHE A 113 13.70 -2.55 12.95
CA PHE A 113 12.66 -1.57 12.66
C PHE A 113 11.38 -1.86 13.46
N GLN A 114 11.02 -0.94 14.36
CA GLN A 114 9.82 -1.04 15.20
C GLN A 114 8.82 0.06 14.86
N VAL A 115 7.52 -0.24 15.00
CA VAL A 115 6.40 0.71 14.80
C VAL A 115 5.42 0.59 15.96
#